data_AF-A3X0H2-F1
#
_entry.id   AF-A3X0H2-F1
#
_cell.length_a   1.000
_cell.length_b   1.000
_cell.length_c   1.000
_cell.angle_alpha   90.00
_cell.angle_beta   90.00
_cell.angle_gamma   90.00
#
_symmetry.space_group_name_H-M   'P 1'
#
loop_
_entity.id
_entity.type
_entity.pdbx_description
1 polymer ?
#
loop_
_entity_poly.entity_id
_entity_poly.type
_entity_poly.pdbx_seq_one_letter_code
_entity_poly.pdbx_strand_id
1 'polypeptide(L)'
;MTVYERGNVEKAPERLVKDKIAGTIETYRFSLERAELVTVERMGVGVPVLLVIADLEAQRCCFVCLNDYIDKILIPRNPDYQAKASRTIHLPAINEIGSMIGQTALRWYAKRPKLFSAFQRFVYQENELKWSADSPNWEELAIYFARRIQTYDFWKDTEMWIPVRWWGDAITRYLETGDLKLLDRTNDAQKSEEEITARHKWEVYELWRQLALLPRTYEDVCREWFLPTSLALIASYPESFPTK
;
A
#
# COMPACT_ATOMS: atom_id res chain seq x y z
N MET A 1 -17.60 17.56 1.03
CA MET A 1 -16.89 17.55 2.33
C MET A 1 -15.60 18.33 2.14
N THR A 2 -15.34 19.33 2.99
CA THR A 2 -14.05 20.04 2.99
C THR A 2 -12.99 19.19 3.68
N VAL A 3 -11.82 19.07 3.07
CA VAL A 3 -10.70 18.28 3.56
C VAL A 3 -9.55 19.23 3.91
N TYR A 4 -8.99 19.04 5.10
CA TYR A 4 -7.86 19.83 5.59
C TYR A 4 -6.57 19.02 5.49
N GLU A 5 -5.44 19.71 5.37
CA GLU A 5 -4.14 19.06 5.50
C GLU A 5 -4.01 18.40 6.88
N ARG A 6 -3.42 17.20 6.91
CA ARG A 6 -3.09 16.46 8.12
C ARG A 6 -1.78 15.71 7.95
N GLY A 7 -1.09 15.44 9.07
CA GLY A 7 0.06 14.54 9.11
C GLY A 7 -0.35 13.07 9.00
N ASN A 8 0.64 12.18 8.88
CA ASN A 8 0.44 10.73 8.88
C ASN A 8 -0.07 10.26 10.26
N VAL A 9 -1.25 9.65 10.27
CA VAL A 9 -1.96 9.21 11.48
C VAL A 9 -1.36 7.96 12.13
N GLU A 10 -0.52 7.20 11.41
CA GLU A 10 0.24 6.07 11.97
C GLU A 10 1.41 6.53 12.83
N LYS A 11 1.90 7.76 12.62
CA LYS A 11 3.08 8.29 13.31
C LYS A 11 2.73 9.20 14.47
N ALA A 12 1.52 9.78 14.47
CA ALA A 12 1.04 10.66 15.51
C ALA A 12 -0.49 10.79 15.47
N PRO A 13 -1.14 11.18 16.59
CA PRO A 13 -2.56 11.52 16.59
C PRO A 13 -2.92 12.57 15.53
N GLU A 14 -4.13 12.49 14.97
CA GLU A 14 -4.56 13.41 13.92
C GLU A 14 -4.50 14.88 14.41
N ARG A 15 -3.80 15.71 13.65
CA ARG A 15 -3.79 17.17 13.81
C ARG A 15 -4.14 17.81 12.49
N LEU A 16 -5.36 18.32 12.40
CA LEU A 16 -5.83 19.06 11.23
C LEU A 16 -5.24 20.47 11.27
N VAL A 17 -4.60 20.86 10.17
CA VAL A 17 -4.17 22.25 9.97
C VAL A 17 -5.38 23.02 9.46
N LYS A 18 -6.20 23.54 10.38
CA LYS A 18 -7.49 24.18 10.07
C LYS A 18 -7.36 25.36 9.09
N ASP A 19 -6.20 26.00 9.05
CA ASP A 19 -5.92 27.12 8.16
C ASP A 19 -5.50 26.70 6.74
N LYS A 20 -5.35 25.39 6.49
CA LYS A 20 -4.97 24.83 5.19
C LYS A 20 -5.99 23.83 4.67
N ILE A 21 -6.84 24.32 3.78
CA ILE A 21 -7.78 23.49 3.02
C ILE A 21 -6.99 22.77 1.92
N ALA A 22 -6.98 21.44 1.98
CA ALA A 22 -6.37 20.61 0.94
C ALA A 22 -7.27 20.50 -0.31
N GLY A 23 -8.60 20.57 -0.13
CA GLY A 23 -9.57 20.57 -1.22
C GLY A 23 -10.99 20.19 -0.78
N THR A 24 -11.87 19.94 -1.74
CA THR A 24 -13.25 19.50 -1.49
C THR A 24 -13.55 18.19 -2.21
N ILE A 25 -14.09 17.21 -1.49
CA ILE A 25 -14.50 15.91 -2.03
C ILE A 25 -16.02 15.81 -1.97
N GLU A 26 -16.68 15.50 -3.09
CA GLU A 26 -18.10 15.12 -3.10
C GLU A 26 -18.26 13.76 -2.41
N THR A 27 -19.17 13.67 -1.43
CA THR A 27 -19.34 12.45 -0.65
C THR A 27 -20.79 12.11 -0.38
N TYR A 28 -21.15 10.84 -0.50
CA TYR A 28 -22.36 10.30 0.10
C TYR A 28 -22.18 10.16 1.62
N ARG A 29 -23.24 10.45 2.37
CA ARG A 29 -23.26 10.30 3.83
C ARG A 29 -24.11 9.10 4.18
N PHE A 30 -23.56 8.19 4.97
CA PHE A 30 -24.28 7.01 5.44
C PHE A 30 -24.00 6.77 6.92
N SER A 31 -25.04 6.47 7.68
CA SER A 31 -24.92 6.24 9.12
C SER A 31 -24.80 4.74 9.37
N LEU A 32 -23.69 4.31 9.97
CA LEU A 32 -23.52 2.93 10.42
C LEU A 32 -23.68 2.84 11.94
N GLU A 33 -24.24 1.72 12.38
CA GLU A 33 -24.34 1.40 13.80
C GLU A 33 -22.98 0.96 14.35
N ARG A 34 -22.78 1.20 15.64
CA ARG A 34 -21.56 0.78 16.35
C ARG A 34 -21.29 -0.71 16.20
N ALA A 35 -22.33 -1.54 16.23
CA ALA A 35 -22.18 -2.99 16.12
C ALA A 35 -21.55 -3.40 14.78
N GLU A 36 -21.93 -2.73 13.69
CA GLU A 36 -21.38 -2.96 12.35
C GLU A 36 -19.92 -2.53 12.29
N LEU A 37 -19.60 -1.34 12.80
CA LEU A 37 -18.22 -0.81 12.83
C LEU A 37 -17.28 -1.70 13.65
N VAL A 38 -17.71 -2.13 14.84
CA VAL A 38 -16.94 -3.03 15.70
C VAL A 38 -16.77 -4.41 15.03
N THR A 39 -17.76 -4.87 14.28
CA THR A 39 -17.64 -6.13 13.53
C THR A 39 -16.55 -6.02 12.47
N VAL A 40 -16.54 -4.94 11.69
CA VAL A 40 -15.52 -4.70 10.66
C VAL A 40 -14.12 -4.54 11.28
N GLU A 41 -14.00 -3.81 12.39
CA GLU A 41 -12.73 -3.70 13.13
C GLU A 41 -12.18 -5.09 13.52
N ARG A 42 -13.05 -5.96 14.05
CA ARG A 42 -12.69 -7.33 14.46
C ARG A 42 -12.29 -8.25 13.31
N MET A 43 -12.73 -7.98 12.08
CA MET A 43 -12.28 -8.73 10.90
C MET A 43 -10.80 -8.46 10.58
N GLY A 44 -10.22 -7.41 11.16
CA GLY A 44 -8.83 -7.03 10.96
C GLY A 44 -8.58 -6.39 9.60
N VAL A 45 -7.36 -5.89 9.41
CA VAL A 45 -7.01 -5.08 8.23
C VAL A 45 -6.71 -5.90 6.98
N GLY A 46 -6.43 -7.20 7.12
CA GLY A 46 -5.93 -8.06 6.03
C GLY A 46 -6.94 -8.39 4.94
N VAL A 47 -8.24 -8.31 5.24
CA VAL A 47 -9.32 -8.49 4.25
C VAL A 47 -10.10 -7.17 4.16
N PRO A 48 -10.13 -6.53 2.98
CA PRO A 48 -10.83 -5.25 2.84
C PRO A 48 -12.35 -5.49 2.84
N VAL A 49 -13.05 -4.85 3.78
CA VAL A 49 -14.51 -4.76 3.79
C VAL A 49 -14.90 -3.45 3.10
N LEU A 50 -15.71 -3.55 2.05
CA LEU A 50 -16.17 -2.40 1.29
C LEU A 50 -17.61 -2.07 1.65
N LEU A 51 -17.87 -0.82 2.05
CA LEU A 51 -19.23 -0.27 2.07
C LEU A 51 -19.54 0.28 0.68
N VAL A 52 -20.60 -0.23 0.06
CA VAL A 52 -21.07 0.21 -1.25
C VAL A 52 -22.43 0.88 -1.11
N ILE A 53 -22.60 2.06 -1.70
CA ILE A 53 -23.88 2.74 -1.82
C ILE A 53 -24.27 2.78 -3.29
N ALA A 54 -25.52 2.38 -3.56
CA ALA A 54 -26.14 2.53 -4.86
C ALA A 54 -27.00 3.79 -4.87
N ASP A 55 -26.66 4.74 -5.73
CA ASP A 55 -27.50 5.88 -6.07
C ASP A 55 -28.36 5.50 -7.28
N LEU A 56 -29.66 5.29 -7.04
CA LEU A 56 -30.61 4.85 -8.06
C LEU A 56 -30.98 5.97 -9.04
N GLU A 57 -30.92 7.23 -8.60
CA GLU A 57 -31.25 8.38 -9.44
C GLU A 57 -30.10 8.67 -10.40
N ALA A 58 -28.87 8.70 -9.89
CA ALA A 58 -27.67 8.87 -10.70
C ALA A 58 -27.18 7.57 -11.38
N GLN A 59 -27.86 6.44 -11.16
CA GLN A 59 -27.51 5.10 -11.67
C GLN A 59 -26.03 4.71 -11.45
N ARG A 60 -25.47 5.05 -10.28
CA ARG A 60 -24.06 4.81 -9.97
C ARG A 60 -23.87 4.16 -8.61
N CYS A 61 -22.80 3.38 -8.47
CA CYS A 61 -22.43 2.75 -7.21
C CYS A 61 -21.08 3.27 -6.74
N CYS A 62 -21.01 3.79 -5.52
CA CYS A 62 -19.79 4.33 -4.92
C CYS A 62 -19.37 3.50 -3.71
N PHE A 63 -18.08 3.46 -3.39
CA PHE A 63 -17.61 2.66 -2.27
C PHE A 63 -16.49 3.29 -1.43
N VAL A 64 -16.29 2.74 -0.23
CA VAL A 64 -15.15 3.04 0.64
C VAL A 64 -14.72 1.76 1.38
N CYS A 65 -13.42 1.60 1.64
CA CYS A 65 -12.95 0.52 2.50
C CYS A 65 -13.18 0.89 3.97
N LEU A 66 -14.07 0.15 4.65
CA LEU A 66 -14.44 0.42 6.03
C LEU A 66 -13.30 0.16 7.01
N ASN A 67 -12.49 -0.88 6.81
CA ASN A 67 -11.36 -1.17 7.70
C ASN A 67 -10.38 0.01 7.73
N ASP A 68 -10.04 0.54 6.54
CA ASP A 68 -9.13 1.68 6.45
C ASP A 68 -9.80 2.97 6.91
N TYR A 69 -11.10 3.14 6.65
CA TYR A 69 -11.83 4.30 7.16
C TYR A 69 -11.87 4.31 8.70
N ILE A 70 -12.12 3.16 9.33
CA ILE A 70 -12.12 3.03 10.78
C ILE A 70 -10.75 3.40 11.34
N ASP A 71 -9.71 2.79 10.80
CA ASP A 71 -8.34 2.88 11.27
C ASP A 71 -7.70 4.26 11.00
N LYS A 72 -7.86 4.81 9.79
CA LYS A 72 -7.19 6.05 9.37
C LYS A 72 -8.04 7.30 9.57
N ILE A 73 -9.34 7.18 9.83
CA ILE A 73 -10.24 8.34 9.99
C ILE A 73 -11.02 8.28 11.31
N LEU A 74 -11.78 7.23 11.59
CA LEU A 74 -12.68 7.23 12.76
C LEU A 74 -11.93 7.24 14.07
N ILE A 75 -10.99 6.30 14.27
CA ILE A 75 -10.21 6.16 15.49
C ILE A 75 -9.35 7.41 15.74
N PRO A 76 -8.57 7.94 14.77
CA PRO A 76 -7.75 9.13 15.00
C PRO A 76 -8.58 10.38 15.32
N ARG A 77 -9.79 10.52 14.76
CA ARG A 77 -10.69 11.66 15.02
C ARG A 77 -11.49 11.51 16.31
N ASN A 78 -11.78 10.28 16.70
CA ASN A 78 -12.64 9.97 17.83
C ASN A 78 -12.00 8.80 18.59
N PRO A 79 -11.13 9.05 19.57
CA PRO A 79 -10.55 7.98 20.38
C PRO A 79 -11.62 7.08 21.00
N ASP A 80 -12.73 7.67 21.47
CA ASP A 80 -13.90 6.96 21.98
C ASP A 80 -15.00 6.81 20.91
N TYR A 81 -14.64 6.36 19.70
CA TYR A 81 -15.63 6.28 18.62
C TYR A 81 -16.81 5.35 18.98
N GLN A 82 -16.54 4.33 19.81
CA GLN A 82 -17.49 3.34 20.33
C GLN A 82 -18.47 3.88 21.40
N ALA A 83 -18.28 5.10 21.91
CA ALA A 83 -19.19 5.70 22.89
C ALA A 83 -20.55 6.07 22.28
N LYS A 84 -20.61 6.31 20.96
CA LYS A 84 -21.85 6.64 20.25
C LYS A 84 -22.50 5.40 19.65
N ALA A 85 -23.83 5.40 19.60
CA ALA A 85 -24.60 4.31 19.00
C ALA A 85 -24.40 4.18 17.48
N SER A 86 -24.13 5.29 16.79
CA SER A 86 -23.88 5.33 15.35
C SER A 86 -22.86 6.39 14.96
N ARG A 87 -22.27 6.25 13.77
CA ARG A 87 -21.34 7.21 13.17
C ARG A 87 -21.64 7.39 11.68
N THR A 88 -21.55 8.63 11.21
CA THR A 88 -21.67 8.95 9.79
C THR A 88 -20.33 8.70 9.09
N ILE A 89 -20.39 7.86 8.06
CA ILE A 89 -19.31 7.58 7.12
C ILE A 89 -19.50 8.44 5.88
N HIS A 90 -18.38 8.93 5.36
CA HIS A 90 -18.33 9.71 4.12
C HIS A 90 -17.72 8.86 3.01
N LEU A 91 -18.50 8.56 1.97
CA LEU A 91 -18.05 7.79 0.83
C LEU A 91 -17.73 8.75 -0.33
N PRO A 92 -16.49 8.80 -0.84
CA PRO A 92 -16.15 9.63 -1.99
C PRO A 92 -16.96 9.22 -3.24
N ALA A 93 -17.65 10.17 -3.87
CA ALA A 93 -18.40 9.91 -5.11
C ALA A 93 -17.47 9.52 -6.28
N ILE A 94 -16.22 9.96 -6.23
CA ILE A 94 -15.17 9.60 -7.20
C ILE A 94 -14.78 8.11 -7.15
N ASN A 95 -15.04 7.41 -6.04
CA ASN A 95 -14.87 5.96 -5.94
C ASN A 95 -16.06 5.23 -6.58
N GLU A 96 -16.46 5.65 -7.77
CA GLU A 96 -17.54 5.03 -8.51
C GLU A 96 -17.06 3.75 -9.18
N ILE A 97 -17.76 2.63 -8.97
CA ILE A 97 -17.41 1.31 -9.51
C ILE A 97 -17.27 1.34 -11.04
N GLY A 98 -18.10 2.11 -11.75
CA GLY A 98 -18.06 2.25 -13.20
C GLY A 98 -16.88 3.07 -13.72
N SER A 99 -16.23 3.87 -12.87
CA SER A 99 -15.14 4.75 -13.25
C SER A 99 -13.78 4.04 -13.30
N MET A 100 -12.82 4.62 -14.03
CA MET A 100 -11.44 4.13 -14.06
C MET A 100 -10.81 4.09 -12.66
N ILE A 101 -11.06 5.11 -11.83
CA ILE A 101 -10.54 5.22 -10.47
C ILE A 101 -11.13 4.11 -9.60
N GLY A 102 -12.45 3.93 -9.62
CA GLY A 102 -13.11 2.88 -8.85
C GLY A 102 -12.68 1.47 -9.26
N GLN A 103 -12.54 1.19 -10.56
CA GLN A 103 -12.02 -0.10 -11.02
C GLN A 103 -10.58 -0.34 -10.56
N THR A 104 -9.73 0.68 -10.62
CA THR A 104 -8.34 0.60 -10.14
C THR A 104 -8.30 0.35 -8.64
N ALA A 105 -9.15 1.05 -7.88
CA ALA A 105 -9.32 0.84 -6.44
C ALA A 105 -9.80 -0.57 -6.10
N LEU A 106 -10.78 -1.11 -6.82
CA LEU A 106 -11.25 -2.48 -6.61
C LEU A 106 -10.16 -3.51 -6.88
N ARG A 107 -9.38 -3.35 -7.96
CA ARG A 107 -8.22 -4.21 -8.25
C ARG A 107 -7.19 -4.13 -7.12
N TRP A 108 -6.90 -2.92 -6.63
CA TRP A 108 -5.99 -2.69 -5.51
C TRP A 108 -6.44 -3.42 -4.24
N TYR A 109 -7.70 -3.24 -3.84
CA TYR A 109 -8.25 -3.93 -2.66
C TYR A 109 -8.24 -5.45 -2.84
N ALA A 110 -8.55 -5.97 -4.03
CA ALA A 110 -8.52 -7.42 -4.31
C ALA A 110 -7.13 -8.05 -4.11
N LYS A 111 -6.03 -7.28 -4.26
CA LYS A 111 -4.67 -7.77 -4.02
C LYS A 111 -4.23 -7.72 -2.56
N ARG A 112 -4.97 -7.08 -1.66
CA ARG A 112 -4.55 -6.88 -0.26
C ARG A 112 -4.14 -8.17 0.46
N PRO A 113 -4.93 -9.26 0.46
CA PRO A 113 -4.54 -10.47 1.18
C PRO A 113 -3.24 -11.07 0.66
N LYS A 114 -3.02 -10.98 -0.66
CA LYS A 114 -1.78 -11.46 -1.30
C LYS A 114 -0.58 -10.60 -0.91
N LEU A 115 -0.74 -9.26 -0.93
CA LEU A 115 0.29 -8.32 -0.49
C LEU A 115 0.66 -8.57 0.97
N PHE A 116 -0.32 -8.74 1.86
CA PHE A 116 -0.08 -9.01 3.28
C PHE A 116 0.68 -10.31 3.50
N SER A 117 0.32 -11.38 2.79
CA SER A 117 1.08 -12.63 2.84
C SER A 117 2.51 -12.45 2.31
N ALA A 118 2.70 -11.70 1.23
CA ALA A 118 4.01 -11.43 0.66
C ALA A 118 4.89 -10.58 1.58
N PHE A 119 4.32 -9.56 2.22
CA PHE A 119 4.97 -8.71 3.21
C PHE A 119 5.60 -9.52 4.35
N GLN A 120 4.82 -10.44 4.93
CA GLN A 120 5.33 -11.33 5.97
C GLN A 120 6.46 -12.22 5.43
N ARG A 121 6.32 -12.72 4.19
CA ARG A 121 7.37 -13.51 3.55
C ARG A 121 8.64 -12.70 3.29
N PHE A 122 8.55 -11.46 2.86
CA PHE A 122 9.72 -10.61 2.60
C PHE A 122 10.50 -10.34 3.88
N VAL A 123 9.81 -10.00 4.98
CA VAL A 123 10.43 -9.81 6.29
C VAL A 123 11.10 -11.10 6.78
N TYR A 124 10.43 -12.24 6.65
CA TYR A 124 11.01 -13.54 6.97
C TYR A 124 12.29 -13.82 6.16
N GLN A 125 12.21 -13.71 4.83
CA GLN A 125 13.33 -13.98 3.94
C GLN A 125 14.52 -13.04 4.19
N GLU A 126 14.26 -11.77 4.48
CA GLU A 126 15.30 -10.79 4.80
C GLU A 126 16.06 -11.17 6.08
N ASN A 127 15.34 -11.60 7.12
CA ASN A 127 15.95 -12.08 8.35
C ASN A 127 16.76 -13.36 8.12
N GLU A 128 16.21 -14.34 7.39
CA GLU A 128 16.92 -15.59 7.08
C GLU A 128 18.22 -15.32 6.28
N LEU A 129 18.17 -14.39 5.33
CA LEU A 129 19.36 -14.00 4.59
C LEU A 129 20.41 -13.41 5.54
N LYS A 130 20.02 -12.48 6.45
CA LYS A 130 20.95 -11.92 7.43
C LYS A 130 21.62 -12.98 8.30
N TRP A 131 20.87 -13.98 8.75
CA TRP A 131 21.43 -15.10 9.50
C TRP A 131 22.41 -15.93 8.68
N SER A 132 22.18 -16.06 7.37
CA SER A 132 23.06 -16.75 6.43
C SER A 132 24.25 -15.90 5.96
N ALA A 133 24.45 -14.68 6.48
CA ALA A 133 25.47 -13.76 5.96
C ALA A 133 26.88 -14.35 5.94
N ASP A 134 27.25 -15.14 6.94
CA ASP A 134 28.58 -15.75 7.03
C ASP A 134 28.61 -17.17 6.42
N SER A 135 27.48 -17.66 5.93
CA SER A 135 27.39 -18.98 5.29
C SER A 135 27.86 -18.90 3.84
N PRO A 136 28.62 -19.90 3.34
CA PRO A 136 28.99 -19.97 1.93
C PRO A 136 27.77 -20.12 0.99
N ASN A 137 26.62 -20.56 1.51
CA ASN A 137 25.43 -20.89 0.71
C ASN A 137 24.39 -19.74 0.66
N TRP A 138 24.76 -18.52 1.06
CA TRP A 138 23.83 -17.38 1.10
C TRP A 138 23.21 -17.08 -0.28
N GLU A 139 23.96 -17.27 -1.36
CA GLU A 139 23.51 -16.97 -2.72
C GLU A 139 22.49 -17.98 -3.23
N GLU A 140 22.69 -19.27 -2.93
CA GLU A 140 21.71 -20.32 -3.26
C GLU A 140 20.37 -20.06 -2.55
N LEU A 141 20.43 -19.62 -1.30
CA LEU A 141 19.26 -19.24 -0.53
C LEU A 141 18.55 -18.03 -1.14
N ALA A 142 19.29 -17.00 -1.55
CA ALA A 142 18.76 -15.81 -2.21
C ALA A 142 18.07 -16.16 -3.53
N ILE A 143 18.71 -16.98 -4.38
CA ILE A 143 18.12 -17.45 -5.65
C ILE A 143 16.84 -18.25 -5.38
N TYR A 144 16.85 -19.13 -4.39
CA TYR A 144 15.66 -19.89 -4.01
C TYR A 144 14.51 -18.96 -3.58
N PHE A 145 14.80 -17.97 -2.73
CA PHE A 145 13.81 -16.98 -2.31
C PHE A 145 13.27 -16.16 -3.48
N ALA A 146 14.14 -15.69 -4.38
CA ALA A 146 13.76 -14.95 -5.57
C ALA A 146 12.80 -15.75 -6.47
N ARG A 147 13.11 -17.03 -6.74
CA ARG A 147 12.22 -17.93 -7.50
C ARG A 147 10.84 -18.08 -6.85
N ARG A 148 10.78 -18.17 -5.52
CA ARG A 148 9.51 -18.32 -4.80
C ARG A 148 8.62 -17.09 -4.84
N ILE A 149 9.20 -15.88 -4.91
CA ILE A 149 8.44 -14.64 -4.90
C ILE A 149 8.16 -14.12 -6.31
N GLN A 150 8.97 -14.49 -7.31
CA GLN A 150 8.75 -14.12 -8.72
C GLN A 150 7.37 -14.56 -9.24
N THR A 151 6.83 -15.66 -8.73
CA THR A 151 5.54 -16.22 -9.17
C THR A 151 4.32 -15.40 -8.77
N TYR A 152 4.49 -14.34 -7.97
CA TYR A 152 3.37 -13.51 -7.55
C TYR A 152 2.81 -12.68 -8.71
N ASP A 153 1.49 -12.68 -8.85
CA ASP A 153 0.78 -11.94 -9.90
C ASP A 153 0.73 -10.42 -9.65
N PHE A 154 0.81 -10.01 -8.38
CA PHE A 154 0.73 -8.60 -8.02
C PHE A 154 1.90 -7.75 -8.54
N TRP A 155 3.02 -8.34 -8.99
CA TRP A 155 4.14 -7.58 -9.55
C TRP A 155 3.74 -6.72 -10.76
N LYS A 156 2.77 -7.21 -11.55
CA LYS A 156 2.28 -6.54 -12.77
C LYS A 156 0.90 -5.90 -12.59
N ASP A 157 0.14 -6.35 -11.59
CA ASP A 157 -1.27 -5.97 -11.40
C ASP A 157 -1.47 -4.83 -10.36
N THR A 158 -0.40 -4.23 -9.84
CA THR A 158 -0.47 -3.09 -8.90
C THR A 158 0.03 -1.80 -9.54
N GLU A 159 -0.68 -1.35 -10.57
CA GLU A 159 -0.32 -0.21 -11.44
C GLU A 159 -0.01 1.09 -10.67
N MET A 160 -0.74 1.33 -9.58
CA MET A 160 -0.59 2.55 -8.78
C MET A 160 0.64 2.55 -7.86
N TRP A 161 1.21 1.37 -7.55
CA TRP A 161 2.33 1.26 -6.63
C TRP A 161 3.61 0.89 -7.37
N ILE A 162 4.20 1.89 -8.03
CA ILE A 162 5.42 1.77 -8.84
C ILE A 162 6.54 0.98 -8.14
N PRO A 163 6.84 1.17 -6.83
CA PRO A 163 7.85 0.38 -6.14
C PRO A 163 7.67 -1.13 -6.25
N VAL A 164 6.44 -1.65 -6.21
CA VAL A 164 6.20 -3.10 -6.34
C VAL A 164 6.68 -3.60 -7.69
N ARG A 165 6.27 -2.92 -8.77
CA ARG A 165 6.70 -3.29 -10.12
C ARG A 165 8.22 -3.22 -10.26
N TRP A 166 8.84 -2.15 -9.79
CA TRP A 166 10.30 -1.99 -9.85
C TRP A 166 11.04 -3.16 -9.17
N TRP A 167 10.61 -3.56 -7.98
CA TRP A 167 11.23 -4.69 -7.30
C TRP A 167 10.93 -6.04 -7.97
N GLY A 168 9.73 -6.22 -8.55
CA GLY A 168 9.41 -7.39 -9.37
C GLY A 168 10.33 -7.53 -10.60
N ASP A 169 10.59 -6.40 -11.28
CA ASP A 169 11.52 -6.34 -12.40
C ASP A 169 12.97 -6.60 -11.95
N ALA A 170 13.37 -6.12 -10.77
CA ALA A 170 14.69 -6.39 -10.19
C ALA A 170 14.87 -7.88 -9.85
N ILE A 171 13.86 -8.54 -9.27
CA ILE A 171 13.87 -9.98 -9.00
C ILE A 171 14.01 -10.78 -10.31
N THR A 172 13.27 -10.37 -11.35
CA THR A 172 13.34 -11.03 -12.66
C THR A 172 14.74 -10.90 -13.25
N ARG A 173 15.32 -9.70 -13.23
CA ARG A 173 16.69 -9.46 -13.67
C ARG A 173 17.70 -10.30 -12.90
N TYR A 174 17.58 -10.36 -11.57
CA TYR A 174 18.46 -11.17 -10.74
C TYR A 174 18.44 -12.64 -11.12
N LEU A 175 17.27 -13.19 -11.42
CA LEU A 175 17.13 -14.59 -11.84
C LEU A 175 17.65 -14.86 -13.26
N GLU A 176 17.56 -13.88 -14.16
CA GLU A 176 18.01 -14.02 -15.55
C GLU A 176 19.51 -13.79 -15.72
N THR A 177 20.06 -12.76 -15.06
CA THR A 177 21.46 -12.35 -15.25
C THR A 177 22.36 -12.72 -14.07
N GLY A 178 21.81 -13.26 -12.98
CA GLY A 178 22.52 -13.49 -11.74
C GLY A 178 22.87 -12.20 -10.99
N ASP A 179 22.30 -11.07 -11.39
CA ASP A 179 22.81 -9.76 -11.02
C ASP A 179 21.72 -8.67 -11.03
N LEU A 180 21.76 -7.76 -10.07
CA LEU A 180 20.70 -6.78 -9.82
C LEU A 180 20.94 -5.43 -10.51
N LYS A 181 22.21 -5.02 -10.68
CA LYS A 181 22.59 -3.71 -11.24
C LYS A 181 21.88 -2.54 -10.54
N LEU A 182 21.88 -2.52 -9.21
CA LEU A 182 21.28 -1.41 -8.43
C LEU A 182 22.23 -0.22 -8.35
N LEU A 183 23.54 -0.46 -8.37
CA LEU A 183 24.58 0.56 -8.32
C LEU A 183 25.24 0.78 -9.69
N ASP A 184 25.78 1.99 -9.88
CA ASP A 184 26.54 2.34 -11.06
C ASP A 184 27.84 1.51 -11.16
N ARG A 185 28.20 1.15 -12.39
CA ARG A 185 29.29 0.23 -12.77
C ARG A 185 30.38 0.87 -13.60
N THR A 186 30.32 2.18 -13.77
CA THR A 186 31.28 2.97 -14.54
C THR A 186 32.75 2.67 -14.20
N ASN A 187 33.06 2.24 -12.97
CA ASN A 187 34.43 1.95 -12.51
C ASN A 187 34.73 0.46 -12.27
N ASP A 188 33.90 -0.47 -12.75
CA ASP A 188 34.07 -1.90 -12.45
C ASP A 188 35.38 -2.49 -13.00
N ALA A 189 35.92 -1.93 -14.09
CA ALA A 189 37.20 -2.36 -14.67
C ALA A 189 38.42 -2.11 -13.77
N GLN A 190 38.27 -1.31 -12.71
CA GLN A 190 39.36 -0.99 -11.76
C GLN A 190 39.21 -1.71 -10.42
N LYS A 191 38.13 -2.47 -10.21
CA LYS A 191 37.84 -3.15 -8.94
C LYS A 191 38.37 -4.57 -8.92
N SER A 192 38.81 -5.01 -7.75
CA SER A 192 39.15 -6.40 -7.48
C SER A 192 37.92 -7.31 -7.50
N GLU A 193 38.14 -8.61 -7.72
CA GLU A 193 37.08 -9.63 -7.72
C GLU A 193 36.37 -9.73 -6.34
N GLU A 194 37.11 -9.51 -5.26
CA GLU A 194 36.57 -9.45 -3.90
C GLU A 194 35.61 -8.26 -3.73
N GLU A 195 35.94 -7.09 -4.26
CA GLU A 195 35.05 -5.91 -4.23
C GLU A 195 33.80 -6.11 -5.07
N ILE A 196 33.91 -6.78 -6.22
CA ILE A 196 32.76 -7.12 -7.07
C ILE A 196 31.82 -8.08 -6.33
N THR A 197 32.37 -9.12 -5.70
CA THR A 197 31.62 -10.11 -4.92
C THR A 197 30.96 -9.49 -3.69
N ALA A 198 31.69 -8.67 -2.94
CA ALA A 198 31.15 -7.98 -1.77
C ALA A 198 30.02 -7.02 -2.15
N ARG A 199 30.16 -6.31 -3.29
CA ARG A 199 29.11 -5.45 -3.82
C ARG A 199 27.88 -6.24 -4.25
N HIS A 200 28.06 -7.32 -5.01
CA HIS A 200 26.96 -8.19 -5.44
C HIS A 200 26.17 -8.69 -4.24
N LYS A 201 26.88 -9.20 -3.23
CA LYS A 201 26.30 -9.61 -1.96
C LYS A 201 25.47 -8.46 -1.37
N TRP A 202 26.05 -7.27 -1.21
CA TRP A 202 25.33 -6.11 -0.69
C TRP A 202 24.08 -5.75 -1.50
N GLU A 203 24.14 -5.78 -2.83
CA GLU A 203 22.98 -5.49 -3.70
C GLU A 203 21.84 -6.49 -3.46
N VAL A 204 22.17 -7.78 -3.31
CA VAL A 204 21.20 -8.82 -2.94
C VAL A 204 20.60 -8.48 -1.57
N TYR A 205 21.39 -8.29 -0.52
CA TYR A 205 20.84 -7.96 0.80
C TYR A 205 19.96 -6.71 0.79
N GLU A 206 20.38 -5.69 0.03
CA GLU A 206 19.63 -4.45 -0.13
C GLU A 206 18.28 -4.67 -0.81
N LEU A 207 18.19 -5.53 -1.83
CA LEU A 207 16.90 -5.91 -2.44
C LEU A 207 15.93 -6.44 -1.38
N TRP A 208 16.33 -7.42 -0.58
CA TRP A 208 15.43 -7.99 0.44
C TRP A 208 15.11 -6.99 1.54
N ARG A 209 16.07 -6.14 1.93
CA ARG A 209 15.82 -5.04 2.86
C ARG A 209 14.73 -4.11 2.33
N GLN A 210 14.77 -3.74 1.06
CA GLN A 210 13.78 -2.87 0.43
C GLN A 210 12.41 -3.56 0.31
N LEU A 211 12.37 -4.84 -0.05
CA LEU A 211 11.15 -5.64 -0.05
C LEU A 211 10.52 -5.71 1.35
N ALA A 212 11.34 -5.88 2.40
CA ALA A 212 10.89 -5.89 3.79
C ALA A 212 10.43 -4.52 4.32
N LEU A 213 10.72 -3.42 3.60
CA LEU A 213 10.22 -2.07 3.90
C LEU A 213 8.87 -1.77 3.25
N LEU A 214 8.50 -2.46 2.17
CA LEU A 214 7.19 -2.32 1.51
C LEU A 214 5.98 -2.35 2.47
N PRO A 215 5.92 -3.21 3.49
CA PRO A 215 4.79 -3.25 4.41
C PRO A 215 4.63 -1.93 5.19
N ARG A 216 5.75 -1.28 5.53
CA ARG A 216 5.74 0.01 6.24
C ARG A 216 5.19 1.12 5.34
N THR A 217 5.65 1.16 4.09
CA THR A 217 5.15 2.13 3.09
C THR A 217 3.68 1.90 2.77
N TYR A 218 3.23 0.65 2.74
CA TYR A 218 1.83 0.31 2.53
C TYR A 218 0.93 0.88 3.64
N GLU A 219 1.35 0.72 4.89
CA GLU A 219 0.63 1.24 6.06
C GLU A 219 0.65 2.77 6.15
N ASP A 220 1.81 3.38 5.83
CA ASP A 220 2.01 4.83 5.90
C ASP A 220 1.23 5.61 4.85
N VAL A 221 1.01 5.03 3.66
CA VAL A 221 0.54 5.78 2.49
C VAL A 221 -0.61 5.06 1.78
N CYS A 222 -0.43 3.79 1.42
CA CYS A 222 -1.28 3.16 0.42
C CYS A 222 -2.71 2.83 0.91
N ARG A 223 -2.90 2.63 2.22
CA ARG A 223 -4.24 2.39 2.81
C ARG A 223 -5.13 3.62 2.83
N GLU A 224 -4.57 4.81 2.61
CA GLU A 224 -5.35 6.06 2.56
C GLU A 224 -5.74 6.49 1.15
N TRP A 225 -5.21 5.86 0.10
CA TRP A 225 -5.36 6.29 -1.29
C TRP A 225 -6.79 6.54 -1.74
N PHE A 226 -7.77 5.76 -1.26
CA PHE A 226 -9.17 5.90 -1.66
C PHE A 226 -10.11 6.32 -0.52
N LEU A 227 -9.55 7.00 0.49
CA LEU A 227 -10.32 7.56 1.59
C LEU A 227 -10.60 9.06 1.35
N PRO A 228 -11.59 9.68 2.02
CA PRO A 228 -11.79 11.12 1.93
C PRO A 228 -10.76 11.89 2.79
N THR A 229 -9.49 11.84 2.41
CA THR A 229 -8.36 12.47 3.12
C THR A 229 -7.55 13.36 2.19
N SER A 230 -6.69 14.21 2.75
CA SER A 230 -5.81 15.08 1.96
C SER A 230 -4.80 14.28 1.14
N LEU A 231 -4.37 13.12 1.64
CA LEU A 231 -3.44 12.25 0.92
C LEU A 231 -4.09 11.66 -0.34
N ALA A 232 -5.35 11.23 -0.24
CA ALA A 232 -6.10 10.71 -1.37
C ALA A 232 -6.28 11.75 -2.50
N LEU A 233 -6.51 13.01 -2.14
CA LEU A 233 -6.59 14.12 -3.12
C LEU A 233 -5.34 14.19 -4.00
N ILE A 234 -4.16 14.05 -3.37
CA ILE A 234 -2.88 14.16 -4.07
C ILE A 234 -2.55 12.87 -4.81
N ALA A 235 -2.83 11.71 -4.21
CA ALA A 235 -2.36 10.41 -4.70
C ALA A 235 -3.32 9.74 -5.69
N SER A 236 -4.62 9.94 -5.56
CA SER A 236 -5.64 9.15 -6.28
C SER A 236 -6.78 9.98 -6.86
N TYR A 237 -7.01 11.21 -6.39
CA TYR A 237 -8.05 12.12 -6.89
C TYR A 237 -7.50 13.44 -7.48
N PRO A 238 -6.44 13.44 -8.31
CA PRO A 238 -5.98 14.68 -8.92
C PRO A 238 -7.08 15.29 -9.81
N GLU A 239 -7.19 16.62 -9.81
CA GLU A 239 -8.20 17.41 -10.54
C GLU A 239 -8.18 17.20 -12.08
N SER A 240 -7.18 16.49 -12.61
CA SER A 240 -6.92 16.32 -14.04
C SER A 240 -7.55 15.08 -14.68
N PHE A 241 -8.56 14.47 -14.09
CA PHE A 241 -9.37 13.49 -14.83
C PHE A 241 -10.47 14.24 -15.58
N PRO A 242 -10.38 14.37 -16.92
CA PRO A 242 -11.46 14.96 -17.68
C PRO A 242 -12.69 14.07 -17.47
N THR A 243 -13.73 14.65 -16.86
CA THR A 243 -15.10 14.22 -17.03
C THR A 243 -15.35 14.17 -18.53
N LYS A 244 -15.37 12.97 -19.11
CA LYS A 244 -15.96 12.76 -20.42
C LYS A 244 -17.48 12.78 -20.29
#